data_AF-A0A7X9DL21-F1
#
_entry.id   AF-A0A7X9DL21-F1
#
_cell.length_a   1.000
_cell.length_b   1.000
_cell.length_c   1.000
_cell.angle_alpha   90.00
_cell.angle_beta   90.00
_cell.angle_gamma   90.00
#
_symmetry.space_group_name_H-M   'P 1'
#
loop_
_entity.id
_entity.type
_entity.pdbx_description
1 polymer ?
#
loop_
_entity_poly.entity_id
_entity_poly.type
_entity_poly.pdbx_seq_one_letter_code
_entity_poly.pdbx_strand_id
1 'polypeptide(L)'
;MYGKSKTITLVLSALVILILGFYGTYSLAQESSGSAAVYEKDTDFDGITDKAELEKYKTDPFNADTDGDSILDYQEVVDGSDPLNPKSNIIAHEEETTKFLPAGGIPTFWYIGRIAGISAFIMFTFVVIFGLLMTSKFLLKYRIISAPDALETHSFNATFIALTLVIIHFSSFLFDDVLHMTLKEALIPFALVRPDLRSAVGLELGMPIALGIFALYVSLILVATSRLKNKLISAKNWRKVHYLSFLFYLLFMVHAILAGTDSTEWWMITIYASSGITVTVLILLRIFGKKYFINSIRATAKPIPTNIPTSAQNQNSEPISQIANS
;
A
#
# COMPACT_ATOMS: atom_id res chain seq x y z
N MET A 1 -22.11 -22.96 5.16
CA MET A 1 -20.96 -22.39 4.41
C MET A 1 -20.24 -21.27 5.17
N TYR A 2 -20.22 -21.30 6.52
CA TYR A 2 -19.67 -20.24 7.39
C TYR A 2 -18.19 -20.45 7.78
N GLY A 3 -17.56 -21.53 7.27
CA GLY A 3 -16.20 -21.94 7.66
C GLY A 3 -15.08 -21.38 6.78
N LYS A 4 -15.33 -21.19 5.48
CA LYS A 4 -14.27 -20.77 4.52
C LYS A 4 -13.85 -19.31 4.70
N SER A 5 -14.74 -18.42 5.16
CA SER A 5 -14.37 -17.02 5.34
C SER A 5 -13.44 -16.79 6.52
N LYS A 6 -13.64 -17.53 7.63
CA LYS A 6 -12.68 -17.56 8.75
C LYS A 6 -11.30 -18.02 8.29
N THR A 7 -11.24 -19.02 7.41
CA THR A 7 -9.98 -19.50 6.82
C THR A 7 -9.32 -18.42 5.96
N ILE A 8 -10.07 -17.70 5.13
CA ILE A 8 -9.54 -16.60 4.30
C ILE A 8 -9.05 -15.44 5.19
N THR A 9 -9.81 -15.04 6.21
CA THR A 9 -9.37 -14.03 7.17
C THR A 9 -8.10 -14.47 7.89
N LEU A 10 -8.04 -15.72 8.36
CA LEU A 10 -6.85 -16.28 8.99
C LEU A 10 -5.66 -16.29 8.04
N VAL A 11 -5.84 -16.67 6.77
CA VAL A 11 -4.77 -16.68 5.76
C VAL A 11 -4.31 -15.26 5.44
N LEU A 12 -5.21 -14.30 5.28
CA LEU A 12 -4.85 -12.90 5.03
C LEU A 12 -4.15 -12.27 6.23
N SER A 13 -4.67 -12.49 7.44
CA SER A 13 -4.04 -12.04 8.67
C SER A 13 -2.69 -12.71 8.89
N ALA A 14 -2.57 -14.01 8.60
CA ALA A 14 -1.29 -14.73 8.65
C ALA A 14 -0.32 -14.22 7.59
N LEU A 15 -0.78 -13.92 6.37
CA LEU A 15 0.04 -13.29 5.32
C LEU A 15 0.52 -11.92 5.76
N VAL A 16 -0.33 -11.10 6.37
CA VAL A 16 0.07 -9.83 6.95
C VAL A 16 1.09 -10.06 8.05
N ILE A 17 0.85 -10.95 9.00
CA ILE A 17 1.81 -11.25 10.09
C ILE A 17 3.14 -11.79 9.53
N LEU A 18 3.10 -12.59 8.47
CA LEU A 18 4.28 -13.17 7.83
C LEU A 18 5.02 -12.13 7.00
N ILE A 19 4.32 -11.21 6.34
CA ILE A 19 4.89 -10.03 5.69
C ILE A 19 5.51 -9.12 6.75
N LEU A 20 4.76 -8.67 7.75
CA LEU A 20 5.25 -7.85 8.87
C LEU A 20 6.46 -8.52 9.56
N GLY A 21 6.39 -9.83 9.78
CA GLY A 21 7.46 -10.62 10.39
C GLY A 21 8.68 -10.78 9.48
N PHE A 22 8.51 -11.13 8.21
CA PHE A 22 9.59 -11.27 7.23
C PHE A 22 10.27 -9.94 6.95
N TYR A 23 9.51 -8.84 6.79
CA TYR A 23 10.07 -7.51 6.60
C TYR A 23 10.67 -6.95 7.89
N GLY A 24 10.11 -7.26 9.07
CA GLY A 24 10.72 -6.96 10.35
C GLY A 24 12.07 -7.67 10.50
N THR A 25 12.13 -8.98 10.26
CA THR A 25 13.40 -9.72 10.35
C THR A 25 14.36 -9.40 9.20
N TYR A 26 13.87 -9.10 8.00
CA TYR A 26 14.72 -8.68 6.87
C TYR A 26 15.29 -7.28 7.09
N SER A 27 14.51 -6.35 7.67
CA SER A 27 15.01 -5.01 8.01
C SER A 27 16.00 -5.06 9.17
N LEU A 28 15.73 -5.85 10.20
CA LEU A 28 16.70 -6.13 11.28
C LEU A 28 17.92 -6.91 10.76
N ALA A 29 17.74 -7.79 9.77
CA ALA A 29 18.84 -8.47 9.12
C ALA A 29 19.62 -7.55 8.19
N GLN A 30 19.00 -6.55 7.56
CA GLN A 30 19.66 -5.51 6.76
C GLN A 30 20.41 -4.54 7.67
N GLU A 31 19.94 -4.32 8.90
CA GLU A 31 20.70 -3.64 9.96
C GLU A 31 21.89 -4.50 10.42
N SER A 32 21.77 -5.84 10.43
CA SER A 32 22.90 -6.75 10.67
C SER A 32 23.75 -7.11 9.44
N SER A 33 23.38 -6.63 8.23
CA SER A 33 24.05 -6.98 6.96
C SER A 33 24.24 -5.81 5.99
N GLY A 34 24.01 -4.58 6.47
CA GLY A 34 24.06 -3.29 5.74
C GLY A 34 25.47 -2.82 5.38
N SER A 35 26.31 -3.78 5.06
CA SER A 35 27.76 -3.67 5.01
C SER A 35 28.35 -4.74 4.07
N ALA A 36 27.51 -5.50 3.36
CA ALA A 36 27.96 -6.29 2.22
C ALA A 36 28.24 -5.42 0.96
N ALA A 37 28.70 -4.18 1.15
CA ALA A 37 29.35 -3.34 0.13
C ALA A 37 30.81 -3.19 0.55
N VAL A 38 31.62 -4.23 0.32
CA VAL A 38 33.07 -4.26 0.65
C VAL A 38 33.34 -3.67 2.05
N TYR A 39 33.05 -4.43 3.11
CA TYR A 39 33.41 -4.08 4.50
C TYR A 39 34.88 -3.64 4.58
N GLU A 40 35.14 -2.33 4.51
CA GLU A 40 36.23 -1.78 5.29
C GLU A 40 35.72 -1.79 6.74
N LYS A 41 36.55 -2.34 7.63
CA LYS A 41 36.24 -2.50 9.05
C LYS A 41 35.94 -1.12 9.65
N ASP A 42 34.91 -1.04 10.46
CA ASP A 42 34.49 0.11 11.28
C ASP A 42 34.30 -0.49 12.67
N THR A 43 35.16 -0.13 13.61
CA THR A 43 35.38 -0.88 14.85
C THR A 43 34.55 -0.37 16.02
N ASP A 44 34.24 0.92 16.02
CA ASP A 44 33.42 1.58 17.05
C ASP A 44 32.01 1.95 16.56
N PHE A 45 31.72 1.73 15.27
CA PHE A 45 30.40 1.82 14.65
C PHE A 45 29.81 3.22 14.62
N ASP A 46 30.66 4.24 14.51
CA ASP A 46 30.25 5.64 14.47
C ASP A 46 29.80 6.09 13.06
N GLY A 47 30.16 5.33 12.01
CA GLY A 47 29.84 5.62 10.61
C GLY A 47 31.04 6.03 9.75
N ILE A 48 32.25 6.10 10.31
CA ILE A 48 33.52 6.23 9.58
C ILE A 48 34.23 4.86 9.56
N THR A 49 34.89 4.50 8.45
CA THR A 49 35.67 3.26 8.38
C THR A 49 37.03 3.41 9.08
N ASP A 50 37.56 2.36 9.72
CA ASP A 50 38.90 2.33 10.38
C ASP A 50 39.99 2.96 9.49
N LYS A 51 39.88 2.72 8.18
CA LYS A 51 40.82 3.25 7.20
C LYS A 51 40.60 4.74 6.94
N ALA A 52 39.37 5.21 6.81
CA ALA A 52 39.07 6.62 6.66
C ALA A 52 39.46 7.42 7.92
N GLU A 53 39.27 6.85 9.10
CA GLU A 53 39.75 7.40 10.37
C GLU A 53 41.28 7.51 10.36
N LEU A 54 42.00 6.44 10.07
CA LEU A 54 43.47 6.46 10.06
C LEU A 54 44.08 7.29 8.92
N GLU A 55 43.50 7.26 7.72
CA GLU A 55 44.10 7.87 6.52
C GLU A 55 43.65 9.33 6.33
N LYS A 56 42.38 9.65 6.58
CA LYS A 56 41.76 10.94 6.23
C LYS A 56 41.49 11.83 7.45
N TYR A 57 40.73 11.34 8.42
CA TYR A 57 40.22 12.17 9.52
C TYR A 57 41.16 12.21 10.74
N LYS A 58 42.09 11.27 10.83
CA LYS A 58 43.07 11.11 11.91
C LYS A 58 42.43 10.89 13.29
N THR A 59 41.23 10.30 13.30
CA THR A 59 40.47 9.87 14.48
C THR A 59 40.91 8.48 14.96
N ASP A 60 40.45 8.05 16.14
CA ASP A 60 40.77 6.76 16.75
C ASP A 60 39.69 5.71 16.41
N PRO A 61 40.02 4.65 15.63
CA PRO A 61 39.04 3.64 15.23
C PRO A 61 38.37 2.86 16.36
N PHE A 62 38.87 2.96 17.59
CA PHE A 62 38.28 2.29 18.74
C PHE A 62 37.46 3.24 19.62
N ASN A 63 37.27 4.49 19.19
CA ASN A 63 36.62 5.53 19.96
C ASN A 63 35.79 6.46 19.06
N ALA A 64 34.48 6.22 19.08
CA ALA A 64 33.49 6.92 18.26
C ALA A 64 33.37 8.45 18.50
N ASP A 65 34.06 8.98 19.51
CA ASP A 65 34.15 10.39 19.90
C ASP A 65 35.63 10.65 20.27
N THR A 66 36.47 10.93 19.26
CA THR A 66 37.93 10.94 19.41
C THR A 66 38.39 12.04 20.36
N ASP A 67 37.74 13.20 20.33
CA ASP A 67 38.16 14.37 21.11
C ASP A 67 37.43 14.52 22.45
N GLY A 68 36.40 13.70 22.69
CA GLY A 68 35.72 13.54 23.96
C GLY A 68 34.69 14.62 24.26
N ASP A 69 34.15 15.29 23.24
CA ASP A 69 33.16 16.36 23.38
C ASP A 69 31.70 15.89 23.37
N SER A 70 31.49 14.57 23.28
CA SER A 70 30.20 13.88 23.21
C SER A 70 29.46 13.99 21.88
N ILE A 71 30.12 14.42 20.81
CA ILE A 71 29.65 14.32 19.42
C ILE A 71 30.43 13.19 18.74
N LEU A 72 29.77 12.43 17.85
CA LEU A 72 30.45 11.36 17.13
C LEU A 72 31.32 11.93 16.01
N ASP A 73 32.47 11.32 15.74
CA ASP A 73 33.41 11.79 14.71
C ASP A 73 32.71 11.87 13.33
N TYR A 74 31.88 10.88 12.98
CA TYR A 74 31.04 10.91 11.78
C TYR A 74 30.14 12.15 11.72
N GLN A 75 29.49 12.48 12.83
CA GLN A 75 28.54 13.60 12.91
C GLN A 75 29.27 14.92 12.70
N GLU A 76 30.45 15.08 13.29
CA GLU A 76 31.30 16.26 13.11
C GLU A 76 31.80 16.42 11.68
N VAL A 77 32.21 15.32 11.05
CA VAL A 77 32.60 15.30 9.63
C VAL A 77 31.44 15.72 8.72
N VAL A 78 30.21 15.30 9.04
CA VAL A 78 29.00 15.68 8.30
C VAL A 78 28.64 17.15 8.53
N ASP A 79 28.77 17.63 9.76
CA ASP A 79 28.46 19.01 10.15
C ASP A 79 29.57 19.99 9.75
N GLY A 80 30.73 19.47 9.33
CA GLY A 80 31.89 20.25 8.91
C GLY A 80 32.69 20.85 10.07
N SER A 81 32.53 20.31 11.29
CA SER A 81 33.41 20.58 12.43
C SER A 81 34.65 19.67 12.39
N ASP A 82 35.54 19.82 13.36
CA ASP A 82 36.82 19.11 13.43
C ASP A 82 36.77 18.06 14.55
N PRO A 83 36.74 16.75 14.23
CA PRO A 83 36.57 15.65 15.19
C PRO A 83 37.78 15.40 16.10
N LEU A 84 38.80 16.25 16.00
CA LEU A 84 39.99 16.23 16.84
C LEU A 84 40.06 17.45 17.77
N ASN A 85 39.02 18.27 17.77
CA ASN A 85 38.99 19.53 18.48
C ASN A 85 37.62 19.74 19.14
N PRO A 86 37.54 19.58 20.47
CA PRO A 86 36.27 19.55 21.22
C PRO A 86 35.59 20.93 21.34
N LYS A 87 36.15 21.94 20.66
CA LYS A 87 35.67 23.33 20.57
C LYS A 87 35.36 23.75 19.14
N SER A 88 35.51 22.86 18.18
CA SER A 88 35.21 23.08 16.77
C SER A 88 33.70 23.10 16.54
N ASN A 89 32.94 22.47 17.43
CA ASN A 89 31.51 22.52 17.53
C ASN A 89 31.04 23.91 18.03
N ILE A 90 30.24 24.62 17.22
CA ILE A 90 29.65 25.92 17.60
C ILE A 90 28.66 25.78 18.80
N ILE A 91 28.43 24.55 19.26
CA ILE A 91 27.48 24.19 20.33
C ILE A 91 28.17 24.08 21.71
N ALA A 92 29.50 24.03 21.82
CA ALA A 92 30.21 23.90 23.12
C ALA A 92 30.40 25.22 23.91
N HIS A 93 29.40 26.10 23.87
CA HIS A 93 29.28 27.22 24.80
C HIS A 93 27.94 27.20 25.55
N GLU A 94 27.65 26.10 26.23
CA GLU A 94 26.96 26.12 27.52
C GLU A 94 27.09 24.75 28.20
N GLU A 95 27.91 24.70 29.25
CA GLU A 95 27.95 23.60 30.22
C GLU A 95 26.58 23.40 30.87
N GLU A 96 26.37 22.19 31.41
CA GLU A 96 25.27 21.80 32.31
C GLU A 96 23.89 21.51 31.70
N THR A 97 23.78 20.45 30.88
CA THR A 97 22.70 19.50 31.13
C THR A 97 23.19 18.07 30.92
N THR A 98 23.57 17.44 32.02
CA THR A 98 23.54 15.99 32.17
C THR A 98 22.22 15.44 31.63
N LYS A 99 22.26 14.75 30.47
CA LYS A 99 21.40 13.63 30.05
C LYS A 99 21.38 13.54 28.52
N PHE A 100 22.34 12.82 27.93
CA PHE A 100 22.07 12.04 26.72
C PHE A 100 23.17 10.99 26.54
N LEU A 101 22.98 9.81 27.15
CA LEU A 101 23.20 8.62 26.33
C LEU A 101 22.25 8.79 25.13
N PRO A 102 22.62 8.57 23.86
CA PRO A 102 21.60 8.29 22.87
C PRO A 102 20.90 7.01 23.31
N ALA A 103 19.81 7.18 24.06
CA ALA A 103 18.79 6.18 24.32
C ALA A 103 17.97 5.88 23.05
N GLY A 104 18.42 6.39 21.89
CA GLY A 104 17.79 6.21 20.59
C GLY A 104 18.14 4.86 20.01
N GLY A 105 17.44 3.81 20.47
CA GLY A 105 17.41 2.54 19.74
C GLY A 105 16.88 2.72 18.32
N ILE A 106 16.92 1.64 17.54
CA ILE A 106 16.34 1.50 16.18
C ILE A 106 15.08 2.38 16.05
N PRO A 107 14.95 3.29 15.04
CA PRO A 107 13.83 4.22 14.89
C PRO A 107 12.53 3.47 14.61
N THR A 108 11.98 2.90 15.68
CA THR A 108 11.05 1.77 15.62
C THR A 108 9.75 2.21 14.97
N PHE A 109 9.28 3.41 15.30
CA PHE A 109 8.08 3.98 14.70
C PHE A 109 8.23 4.27 13.21
N TRP A 110 9.40 4.73 12.76
CA TRP A 110 9.67 4.93 11.34
C TRP A 110 9.58 3.60 10.57
N TYR A 111 10.20 2.53 11.09
CA TYR A 111 10.12 1.20 10.49
C TYR A 111 8.70 0.62 10.49
N ILE A 112 7.96 0.79 11.59
CA ILE A 112 6.54 0.41 11.67
C ILE A 112 5.76 1.13 10.56
N GLY A 113 5.99 2.43 10.36
CA GLY A 113 5.37 3.23 9.32
C GLY A 113 5.67 2.74 7.91
N ARG A 114 6.94 2.49 7.61
CA ARG A 114 7.40 1.94 6.33
C ARG A 114 6.76 0.59 6.03
N ILE A 115 6.83 -0.37 6.97
CA ILE A 115 6.29 -1.72 6.80
C ILE A 115 4.74 -1.68 6.68
N ALA A 116 4.06 -0.87 7.50
CA ALA A 116 2.62 -0.72 7.43
C ALA A 116 2.17 -0.09 6.10
N GLY A 117 2.94 0.88 5.57
CA GLY A 117 2.69 1.50 4.27
C GLY A 117 2.79 0.51 3.11
N ILE A 118 3.86 -0.28 3.05
CA ILE A 118 4.04 -1.33 2.02
C ILE A 118 2.94 -2.38 2.15
N SER A 119 2.61 -2.81 3.36
CA SER A 119 1.55 -3.78 3.63
C SER A 119 0.18 -3.25 3.20
N ALA A 120 -0.12 -1.98 3.48
CA ALA A 120 -1.34 -1.31 3.05
C ALA A 120 -1.43 -1.24 1.52
N PHE A 121 -0.32 -0.92 0.83
CA PHE A 121 -0.26 -0.90 -0.63
C PHE A 121 -0.63 -2.27 -1.24
N ILE A 122 -0.05 -3.35 -0.71
CA ILE A 122 -0.35 -4.71 -1.14
C ILE A 122 -1.83 -5.01 -0.91
N MET A 123 -2.34 -4.73 0.30
CA MET A 123 -3.72 -5.05 0.65
C MET A 123 -4.75 -4.25 -0.17
N PHE A 124 -4.52 -2.96 -0.43
CA PHE A 124 -5.40 -2.19 -1.32
C PHE A 124 -5.33 -2.65 -2.77
N THR A 125 -4.16 -3.06 -3.25
CA THR A 125 -4.04 -3.71 -4.56
C THR A 125 -4.91 -4.97 -4.61
N PHE A 126 -4.89 -5.81 -3.57
CA PHE A 126 -5.78 -6.96 -3.43
C PHE A 126 -7.26 -6.55 -3.44
N VAL A 127 -7.65 -5.53 -2.69
CA VAL A 127 -9.04 -5.01 -2.66
C VAL A 127 -9.51 -4.63 -4.06
N VAL A 128 -8.69 -3.92 -4.84
CA VAL A 128 -9.01 -3.49 -6.21
C VAL A 128 -9.08 -4.68 -7.17
N ILE A 129 -8.11 -5.59 -7.13
CA ILE A 129 -8.09 -6.80 -7.96
C ILE A 129 -9.36 -7.62 -7.73
N PHE A 130 -9.71 -7.91 -6.47
CA PHE A 130 -10.91 -8.67 -6.13
C PHE A 130 -12.20 -7.93 -6.54
N GLY A 131 -12.24 -6.60 -6.39
CA GLY A 131 -13.35 -5.77 -6.85
C GLY A 131 -13.56 -5.83 -8.38
N LEU A 132 -12.48 -5.86 -9.17
CA LEU A 132 -12.55 -6.04 -10.62
C LEU A 132 -12.98 -7.48 -10.98
N LEU A 133 -12.36 -8.45 -10.33
CA LEU A 133 -12.58 -9.87 -10.57
C LEU A 133 -14.02 -10.33 -10.27
N MET A 134 -14.65 -9.85 -9.20
CA MET A 134 -16.04 -10.21 -8.85
C MET A 134 -17.07 -9.72 -9.88
N THR A 135 -16.72 -8.70 -10.67
CA THR A 135 -17.57 -8.21 -11.77
C THR A 135 -17.29 -8.91 -13.09
N SER A 136 -16.22 -9.70 -13.18
CA SER A 136 -15.86 -10.47 -14.35
C SER A 136 -16.65 -11.78 -14.40
N LYS A 137 -17.33 -12.06 -15.50
CA LYS A 137 -17.98 -13.36 -15.73
C LYS A 137 -16.97 -14.52 -15.85
N PHE A 138 -15.67 -14.20 -15.93
CA PHE A 138 -14.57 -15.15 -16.02
C PHE A 138 -14.48 -16.04 -14.77
N LEU A 139 -14.41 -15.46 -13.57
CA LEU A 139 -14.35 -16.25 -12.33
C LEU A 139 -15.61 -17.08 -12.08
N LEU A 140 -16.77 -16.55 -12.45
CA LEU A 140 -18.04 -17.27 -12.36
C LEU A 140 -18.10 -18.47 -13.32
N LYS A 141 -17.47 -18.36 -14.50
CA LYS A 141 -17.42 -19.42 -15.52
C LYS A 141 -16.52 -20.59 -15.09
N TYR A 142 -15.35 -20.30 -14.51
CA TYR A 142 -14.39 -21.33 -14.12
C TYR A 142 -14.54 -21.81 -12.67
N ARG A 143 -15.53 -21.29 -11.91
CA ARG A 143 -15.82 -21.66 -10.51
C ARG A 143 -14.59 -21.63 -9.59
N ILE A 144 -13.60 -20.78 -9.89
CA ILE A 144 -12.36 -20.70 -9.12
C ILE A 144 -12.65 -20.16 -7.70
N ILE A 145 -13.52 -19.16 -7.59
CA ILE A 145 -13.97 -18.56 -6.33
C ILE A 145 -15.48 -18.33 -6.40
N SER A 146 -16.22 -18.58 -5.32
CA SER A 146 -17.65 -18.32 -5.27
C SER A 146 -17.95 -16.81 -5.17
N ALA A 147 -19.07 -16.36 -5.73
CA ALA A 147 -19.44 -14.94 -5.69
C ALA A 147 -19.57 -14.37 -4.25
N PRO A 148 -20.14 -15.12 -3.27
CA PRO A 148 -20.16 -14.69 -1.88
C PRO A 148 -18.76 -14.55 -1.27
N ASP A 149 -17.88 -15.53 -1.48
CA ASP A 149 -16.52 -15.51 -0.93
C ASP A 149 -15.70 -14.33 -1.50
N ALA A 150 -15.84 -14.05 -2.80
CA ALA A 150 -15.19 -12.92 -3.44
C ALA A 150 -15.71 -11.56 -2.91
N LEU A 151 -17.02 -11.45 -2.67
CA LEU A 151 -17.63 -10.26 -2.09
C LEU A 151 -17.17 -10.04 -0.65
N GLU A 152 -17.13 -11.08 0.18
CA GLU A 152 -16.68 -11.00 1.58
C GLU A 152 -15.20 -10.63 1.68
N THR A 153 -14.36 -11.23 0.83
CA THR A 153 -12.92 -10.92 0.74
C THR A 153 -12.71 -9.44 0.39
N HIS A 154 -13.42 -8.92 -0.61
CA HIS A 154 -13.34 -7.52 -1.01
C HIS A 154 -13.88 -6.56 0.07
N SER A 155 -15.08 -6.81 0.58
CA SER A 155 -15.87 -5.81 1.34
C SER A 155 -15.68 -5.82 2.85
N PHE A 156 -15.23 -6.93 3.43
CA PHE A 156 -15.06 -7.06 4.87
C PHE A 156 -13.58 -7.26 5.22
N ASN A 157 -12.97 -8.36 4.82
CA ASN A 157 -11.64 -8.71 5.34
C ASN A 157 -10.52 -7.81 4.81
N ALA A 158 -10.35 -7.72 3.48
CA ALA A 158 -9.22 -6.99 2.92
C ALA A 158 -9.32 -5.47 3.11
N THR A 159 -10.52 -4.90 2.97
CA THR A 159 -10.73 -3.45 3.14
C THR A 159 -10.48 -2.98 4.57
N PHE A 160 -10.96 -3.72 5.59
CA PHE A 160 -10.71 -3.34 6.98
C PHE A 160 -9.23 -3.48 7.34
N ILE A 161 -8.59 -4.58 6.93
CA ILE A 161 -7.16 -4.78 7.18
C ILE A 161 -6.34 -3.64 6.54
N ALA A 162 -6.64 -3.28 5.28
CA ALA A 162 -5.95 -2.19 4.59
C ALA A 162 -6.11 -0.85 5.31
N LEU A 163 -7.33 -0.52 5.78
CA LEU A 163 -7.57 0.72 6.52
C LEU A 163 -6.87 0.74 7.88
N THR A 164 -6.84 -0.39 8.60
CA THR A 164 -6.07 -0.50 9.84
C THR A 164 -4.58 -0.30 9.60
N LEU A 165 -4.03 -0.86 8.52
CA LEU A 165 -2.63 -0.66 8.14
C LEU A 165 -2.34 0.80 7.79
N VAL A 166 -3.26 1.52 7.14
CA VAL A 166 -3.13 2.98 6.94
C VAL A 166 -3.13 3.72 8.26
N ILE A 167 -3.99 3.33 9.21
CA ILE A 167 -4.01 3.95 10.55
C ILE A 167 -2.66 3.79 11.23
N ILE A 168 -2.10 2.57 11.21
CA ILE A 168 -0.77 2.30 11.77
C ILE A 168 0.30 3.10 11.03
N HIS A 169 0.27 3.10 9.69
CA HIS A 169 1.21 3.83 8.84
C HIS A 169 1.25 5.32 9.19
N PHE A 170 0.11 6.03 9.20
CA PHE A 170 0.13 7.46 9.51
C PHE A 170 0.41 7.73 11.00
N SER A 171 -0.13 6.91 11.91
CA SER A 171 0.01 7.15 13.35
C SER A 171 1.45 6.96 13.79
N SER A 172 2.19 6.06 13.14
CA SER A 172 3.60 5.83 13.45
C SER A 172 4.46 7.08 13.24
N PHE A 173 4.20 7.86 12.19
CA PHE A 173 4.93 9.11 11.92
C PHE A 173 4.54 10.27 12.85
N LEU A 174 3.55 10.10 13.73
CA LEU A 174 3.27 11.07 14.79
C LEU A 174 4.22 10.90 15.99
N PHE A 175 4.88 9.75 16.10
CA PHE A 175 5.74 9.36 17.21
C PHE A 175 7.14 8.97 16.76
N ASP A 176 7.47 9.18 15.49
CA ASP A 176 8.79 8.85 14.97
C ASP A 176 9.79 9.98 15.19
N ASP A 177 11.06 9.61 15.23
CA ASP A 177 12.17 10.54 15.50
C ASP A 177 12.77 11.15 14.22
N VAL A 178 12.25 10.81 13.03
CA VAL A 178 12.80 11.22 11.74
C VAL A 178 11.93 12.31 11.08
N LEU A 179 10.64 12.04 10.91
CA LEU A 179 9.69 12.92 10.24
C LEU A 179 8.91 13.81 11.21
N HIS A 180 8.74 13.44 12.48
CA HIS A 180 8.04 14.22 13.51
C HIS A 180 6.76 14.90 12.97
N MET A 181 5.85 14.12 12.37
CA MET A 181 4.66 14.68 11.75
C MET A 181 3.65 15.16 12.81
N THR A 182 3.07 16.33 12.59
CA THR A 182 1.91 16.76 13.36
C THR A 182 0.62 16.15 12.81
N LEU A 183 -0.42 16.04 13.64
CA LEU A 183 -1.74 15.57 13.20
C LEU A 183 -2.32 16.43 12.07
N LYS A 184 -2.00 17.73 12.05
CA LYS A 184 -2.42 18.66 11.00
C LYS A 184 -1.77 18.29 9.66
N GLU A 185 -0.47 18.05 9.65
CA GLU A 185 0.29 17.64 8.46
C GLU A 185 -0.14 16.27 7.94
N ALA A 186 -0.55 15.37 8.84
CA ALA A 186 -1.00 14.03 8.47
C ALA A 186 -2.44 13.97 7.93
N LEU A 187 -3.28 14.95 8.24
CA LEU A 187 -4.71 14.93 7.90
C LEU A 187 -5.16 16.04 6.95
N ILE A 188 -4.39 17.11 6.76
CA ILE A 188 -4.76 18.22 5.88
C ILE A 188 -3.84 18.23 4.65
N PRO A 189 -4.37 18.09 3.43
CA PRO A 189 -3.55 18.16 2.21
C PRO A 189 -2.73 19.46 2.17
N PHE A 190 -1.46 19.35 1.77
CA PHE A 190 -0.51 20.47 1.65
C PHE A 190 -0.17 21.21 2.96
N ALA A 191 -0.52 20.65 4.12
CA ALA A 191 -0.13 21.26 5.40
C ALA A 191 1.35 21.07 5.74
N LEU A 192 2.02 20.06 5.17
CA LEU A 192 3.46 19.87 5.29
C LEU A 192 4.20 20.84 4.35
N VAL A 193 4.96 21.78 4.94
CA VAL A 193 5.80 22.73 4.21
C VAL A 193 7.22 22.65 4.79
N ARG A 194 7.98 21.66 4.33
CA ARG A 194 9.37 21.38 4.74
C ARG A 194 10.20 21.02 3.50
N PRO A 195 10.82 22.01 2.82
CA PRO A 195 11.53 21.82 1.54
C PRO A 195 12.78 20.92 1.63
N ASP A 196 13.32 20.81 2.84
CA ASP A 196 14.43 19.94 3.25
C ASP A 196 14.05 18.46 3.20
N LEU A 197 12.78 18.12 3.44
CA LEU A 197 12.30 16.75 3.42
C LEU A 197 11.97 16.26 2.01
N ARG A 198 12.86 15.42 1.46
CA ARG A 198 12.73 14.86 0.10
C ARG A 198 12.48 13.35 0.11
N SER A 199 11.74 12.87 -0.87
CA SER A 199 11.53 11.45 -1.09
C SER A 199 12.68 10.79 -1.87
N ALA A 200 12.68 9.46 -1.92
CA ALA A 200 13.68 8.68 -2.66
C ALA A 200 13.75 9.03 -4.16
N VAL A 201 12.66 9.57 -4.73
CA VAL A 201 12.60 10.03 -6.13
C VAL A 201 12.97 11.51 -6.30
N GLY A 202 13.46 12.18 -5.25
CA GLY A 202 13.97 13.55 -5.27
C GLY A 202 12.91 14.65 -5.18
N LEU A 203 11.65 14.33 -4.87
CA LEU A 203 10.56 15.31 -4.74
C LEU A 203 10.36 15.74 -3.28
N GLU A 204 9.91 16.97 -3.07
CA GLU A 204 9.45 17.42 -1.74
C GLU A 204 8.27 16.57 -1.25
N LEU A 205 8.29 16.17 0.03
CA LEU A 205 7.28 15.25 0.59
C LEU A 205 5.87 15.82 0.69
N GLY A 206 5.70 17.16 0.63
CA GLY A 206 4.40 17.81 0.78
C GLY A 206 3.35 17.35 -0.24
N MET A 207 3.70 17.31 -1.53
CA MET A 207 2.78 16.87 -2.59
C MET A 207 2.46 15.37 -2.54
N PRO A 208 3.45 14.46 -2.43
CA PRO A 208 3.18 13.04 -2.23
C PRO A 208 2.27 12.77 -1.03
N ILE A 209 2.49 13.41 0.12
CA ILE A 209 1.62 13.25 1.30
C ILE A 209 0.20 13.76 1.03
N ALA A 210 0.05 14.91 0.37
CA ALA A 210 -1.27 15.42 -0.01
C ALA A 210 -2.06 14.41 -0.87
N LEU A 211 -1.41 13.72 -1.81
CA LEU A 211 -2.03 12.64 -2.61
C LEU A 211 -2.49 11.48 -1.73
N GLY A 212 -1.70 11.09 -0.72
CA GLY A 212 -2.06 10.07 0.26
C GLY A 212 -3.29 10.46 1.08
N ILE A 213 -3.38 11.72 1.51
CA ILE A 213 -4.52 12.26 2.27
C ILE A 213 -5.78 12.27 1.39
N PHE A 214 -5.69 12.71 0.12
CA PHE A 214 -6.81 12.62 -0.81
C PHE A 214 -7.25 11.16 -1.04
N ALA A 215 -6.30 10.22 -1.16
CA ALA A 215 -6.62 8.80 -1.26
C ALA A 215 -7.36 8.30 -0.01
N LEU A 216 -6.91 8.68 1.19
CA LEU A 216 -7.59 8.36 2.45
C LEU A 216 -9.04 8.87 2.43
N TYR A 217 -9.27 10.14 2.08
CA TYR A 217 -10.61 10.71 2.02
C TYR A 217 -11.52 9.95 1.06
N VAL A 218 -11.05 9.66 -0.16
CA VAL A 218 -11.81 8.89 -1.14
C VAL A 218 -12.11 7.49 -0.61
N SER A 219 -11.15 6.83 0.06
CA SER A 219 -11.36 5.49 0.64
C SER A 219 -12.45 5.49 1.71
N LEU A 220 -12.48 6.51 2.58
CA LEU A 220 -13.51 6.64 3.63
C LEU A 220 -14.89 6.87 3.02
N ILE A 221 -15.00 7.69 1.97
CA ILE A 221 -16.24 7.88 1.21
C ILE A 221 -16.71 6.56 0.59
N LEU A 222 -15.80 5.80 -0.02
CA LEU A 222 -16.13 4.50 -0.64
C LEU A 222 -16.63 3.49 0.40
N VAL A 223 -16.00 3.41 1.57
CA VAL A 223 -16.43 2.51 2.66
C VAL A 223 -17.76 2.95 3.25
N ALA A 224 -17.91 4.23 3.60
CA ALA A 224 -19.13 4.77 4.18
C ALA A 224 -20.32 4.55 3.24
N THR A 225 -20.19 4.91 1.96
CA THR A 225 -21.27 4.74 0.99
C THR A 225 -21.59 3.26 0.72
N SER A 226 -20.61 2.37 0.80
CA SER A 226 -20.83 0.92 0.65
C SER A 226 -21.58 0.31 1.83
N ARG A 227 -21.37 0.82 3.05
CA ARG A 227 -22.11 0.38 4.26
C ARG A 227 -23.54 0.92 4.32
N LEU A 228 -23.76 2.09 3.74
CA LEU A 228 -25.07 2.73 3.66
C LEU A 228 -25.89 2.31 2.42
N LYS A 229 -25.30 1.51 1.53
CA LYS A 229 -25.99 0.93 0.37
C LYS A 229 -27.23 0.16 0.82
N ASN A 230 -28.35 0.39 0.14
CA ASN A 230 -29.66 -0.20 0.42
C ASN A 230 -30.27 0.16 1.78
N LYS A 231 -29.59 0.98 2.60
CA LYS A 231 -30.15 1.58 3.83
C LYS A 231 -30.53 3.03 3.59
N LEU A 232 -29.58 3.83 3.11
CA LEU A 232 -29.74 5.26 2.82
C LEU A 232 -29.41 5.61 1.36
N ILE A 233 -28.54 4.83 0.72
CA ILE A 233 -28.08 5.10 -0.64
C ILE A 233 -28.60 4.04 -1.60
N SER A 234 -29.26 4.48 -2.67
CA SER A 234 -29.73 3.58 -3.73
C SER A 234 -28.56 2.89 -4.44
N ALA A 235 -28.75 1.64 -4.89
CA ALA A 235 -27.71 0.88 -5.57
C ALA A 235 -27.16 1.60 -6.83
N LYS A 236 -28.00 2.40 -7.52
CA LYS A 236 -27.59 3.20 -8.68
C LYS A 236 -26.62 4.31 -8.29
N ASN A 237 -26.94 5.05 -7.22
CA ASN A 237 -26.10 6.16 -6.77
C ASN A 237 -24.82 5.66 -6.10
N TRP A 238 -24.92 4.59 -5.29
CA TRP A 238 -23.76 3.90 -4.74
C TRP A 238 -22.78 3.50 -5.85
N ARG A 239 -23.25 2.93 -6.96
CA ARG A 239 -22.38 2.53 -8.07
C ARG A 239 -21.65 3.72 -8.71
N LYS A 240 -22.32 4.87 -8.84
CA LYS A 240 -21.69 6.11 -9.35
C LYS A 240 -20.54 6.55 -8.44
N VAL A 241 -20.78 6.60 -7.14
CA VAL A 241 -19.75 6.95 -6.14
C VAL A 241 -18.63 5.91 -6.14
N HIS A 242 -18.98 4.63 -6.24
CA HIS A 242 -18.01 3.54 -6.21
C HIS A 242 -17.04 3.58 -7.40
N TYR A 243 -17.34 4.28 -8.50
CA TYR A 243 -16.37 4.53 -9.57
C TYR A 243 -15.19 5.41 -9.14
N LEU A 244 -15.31 6.16 -8.03
CA LEU A 244 -14.16 6.83 -7.42
C LEU A 244 -13.08 5.86 -6.93
N SER A 245 -13.36 4.54 -6.87
CA SER A 245 -12.32 3.52 -6.61
C SER A 245 -11.16 3.56 -7.61
N PHE A 246 -11.40 3.98 -8.85
CA PHE A 246 -10.33 4.17 -9.82
C PHE A 246 -9.45 5.38 -9.50
N LEU A 247 -10.08 6.48 -9.06
CA LEU A 247 -9.36 7.67 -8.61
C LEU A 247 -8.56 7.37 -7.33
N PHE A 248 -9.17 6.66 -6.38
CA PHE A 248 -8.48 6.15 -5.20
C PHE A 248 -7.23 5.36 -5.58
N TYR A 249 -7.35 4.39 -6.51
CA TYR A 249 -6.22 3.58 -6.95
C TYR A 249 -5.08 4.42 -7.52
N LEU A 250 -5.42 5.37 -8.39
CA LEU A 250 -4.43 6.28 -8.97
C LEU A 250 -3.74 7.13 -7.89
N LEU A 251 -4.50 7.75 -6.98
CA LEU A 251 -3.96 8.60 -5.94
C LEU A 251 -3.03 7.84 -4.99
N PHE A 252 -3.44 6.67 -4.49
CA PHE A 252 -2.59 5.91 -3.57
C PHE A 252 -1.36 5.32 -4.26
N MET A 253 -1.48 4.89 -5.53
CA MET A 253 -0.34 4.37 -6.30
C MET A 253 0.71 5.46 -6.50
N VAL A 254 0.28 6.65 -6.94
CA VAL A 254 1.20 7.78 -7.13
C VAL A 254 1.78 8.23 -5.80
N HIS A 255 0.97 8.32 -4.73
CA HIS A 255 1.48 8.57 -3.38
C HIS A 255 2.56 7.56 -2.98
N ALA A 256 2.31 6.26 -3.17
CA ALA A 256 3.25 5.21 -2.78
C ALA A 256 4.58 5.33 -3.53
N ILE A 257 4.56 5.57 -4.84
CA ILE A 257 5.77 5.72 -5.67
C ILE A 257 6.52 7.02 -5.34
N LEU A 258 5.79 8.11 -5.09
CA LEU A 258 6.43 9.42 -4.89
C LEU A 258 6.89 9.64 -3.44
N ALA A 259 6.26 9.01 -2.45
CA ALA A 259 6.61 9.15 -1.03
C ALA A 259 7.47 7.99 -0.51
N GLY A 260 7.39 6.80 -1.12
CA GLY A 260 8.03 5.60 -0.60
C GLY A 260 9.55 5.71 -0.58
N THR A 261 10.15 5.40 0.57
CA THR A 261 11.60 5.37 0.78
C THR A 261 12.29 4.30 -0.07
N ASP A 262 11.55 3.26 -0.45
CA ASP A 262 12.02 2.13 -1.25
C ASP A 262 11.74 2.27 -2.75
N SER A 263 11.26 3.42 -3.21
CA SER A 263 10.69 3.52 -4.56
C SER A 263 11.71 3.35 -5.69
N THR A 264 13.00 3.49 -5.39
CA THR A 264 14.11 3.25 -6.30
C THR A 264 14.60 1.80 -6.28
N GLU A 265 14.16 1.01 -5.30
CA GLU A 265 14.58 -0.38 -5.14
C GLU A 265 13.87 -1.30 -6.14
N TRP A 266 14.63 -2.21 -6.75
CA TRP A 266 14.12 -3.10 -7.80
C TRP A 266 12.94 -3.96 -7.35
N TRP A 267 12.94 -4.42 -6.10
CA TRP A 267 11.88 -5.26 -5.54
C TRP A 267 10.59 -4.45 -5.38
N MET A 268 10.67 -3.19 -4.95
CA MET A 268 9.51 -2.33 -4.80
C MET A 268 8.96 -1.88 -6.16
N ILE A 269 9.86 -1.56 -7.11
CA ILE A 269 9.50 -1.30 -8.51
C ILE A 269 8.73 -2.50 -9.10
N THR A 270 9.15 -3.73 -8.80
CA THR A 270 8.46 -4.95 -9.23
C THR A 270 7.06 -5.06 -8.61
N ILE A 271 6.90 -4.72 -7.33
CA ILE A 271 5.59 -4.67 -6.65
C ILE A 271 4.67 -3.62 -7.29
N TYR A 272 5.17 -2.40 -7.55
CA TYR A 272 4.41 -1.35 -8.23
C TYR A 272 4.00 -1.77 -9.64
N ALA A 273 4.95 -2.27 -10.44
CA ALA A 273 4.73 -2.69 -11.82
C ALA A 273 3.73 -3.85 -11.89
N SER A 274 3.88 -4.87 -11.06
CA SER A 274 2.96 -6.02 -11.03
C SER A 274 1.54 -5.60 -10.64
N SER A 275 1.39 -4.72 -9.65
CA SER A 275 0.10 -4.12 -9.29
C SER A 275 -0.53 -3.37 -10.47
N GLY A 276 0.22 -2.41 -11.05
CA GLY A 276 -0.26 -1.56 -12.15
C GLY A 276 -0.61 -2.34 -13.41
N ILE A 277 0.22 -3.31 -13.80
CA ILE A 277 -0.02 -4.20 -14.96
C ILE A 277 -1.27 -5.03 -14.70
N THR A 278 -1.38 -5.69 -13.55
CA THR A 278 -2.53 -6.55 -13.23
C THR A 278 -3.83 -5.77 -13.24
N VAL A 279 -3.88 -4.62 -12.57
CA VAL A 279 -5.07 -3.78 -12.53
C VAL A 279 -5.44 -3.27 -13.93
N THR A 280 -4.46 -2.80 -14.71
CA THR A 280 -4.67 -2.37 -16.10
C THR A 280 -5.23 -3.49 -16.96
N VAL A 281 -4.63 -4.68 -16.93
CA VAL A 281 -5.11 -5.86 -17.68
C VAL A 281 -6.55 -6.21 -17.29
N LEU A 282 -6.87 -6.23 -16.00
CA LEU A 282 -8.23 -6.53 -15.54
C LEU A 282 -9.24 -5.46 -15.98
N ILE A 283 -8.87 -4.18 -16.00
CA ILE A 283 -9.69 -3.10 -16.54
C ILE A 283 -9.91 -3.29 -18.04
N LEU A 284 -8.86 -3.56 -18.81
CA LEU A 284 -8.96 -3.81 -20.25
C LEU A 284 -9.85 -5.03 -20.54
N LEU A 285 -9.67 -6.13 -19.81
CA LEU A 285 -10.55 -7.31 -19.90
C LEU A 285 -12.00 -6.98 -19.56
N ARG A 286 -12.24 -6.07 -18.61
CA ARG A 286 -13.60 -5.62 -18.27
C ARG A 286 -14.23 -4.79 -19.39
N ILE A 287 -13.48 -3.89 -20.01
CA ILE A 287 -13.95 -3.02 -21.09
C ILE A 287 -14.18 -3.83 -22.37
N PHE A 288 -13.18 -4.62 -22.79
CA PHE A 288 -13.18 -5.33 -24.07
C PHE A 288 -13.76 -6.74 -24.00
N GLY A 289 -13.75 -7.39 -22.85
CA GLY A 289 -14.27 -8.75 -22.68
C GLY A 289 -15.73 -8.90 -23.07
N LYS A 290 -16.55 -7.85 -22.92
CA LYS A 290 -17.94 -7.85 -23.41
C LYS A 290 -18.03 -7.94 -24.94
N LYS A 291 -17.12 -7.29 -25.66
CA LYS A 291 -17.06 -7.28 -27.14
C LYS A 291 -16.61 -8.63 -27.68
N TYR A 292 -15.54 -9.20 -27.13
CA TYR A 292 -15.02 -10.51 -27.55
C TYR A 292 -15.93 -11.67 -27.14
N PHE A 293 -16.58 -11.61 -25.97
CA PHE A 293 -17.52 -12.63 -25.50
C PHE A 293 -18.83 -12.68 -26.30
N ILE A 294 -19.40 -11.53 -26.68
CA ILE A 294 -20.59 -11.50 -27.54
C ILE A 294 -20.26 -12.09 -28.92
N ASN A 295 -19.08 -11.79 -29.44
CA ASN A 295 -18.64 -12.31 -30.73
C ASN A 295 -18.38 -13.82 -30.71
N SER A 296 -17.81 -14.37 -29.62
CA SER A 296 -17.59 -15.82 -29.51
C SER A 296 -18.89 -16.62 -29.35
N ILE A 297 -19.88 -16.11 -28.61
CA ILE A 297 -21.21 -16.74 -28.53
C ILE A 297 -21.92 -16.71 -29.88
N ARG A 298 -21.90 -15.57 -30.59
CA ARG A 298 -22.48 -15.46 -31.93
C ARG A 298 -21.82 -16.40 -32.94
N ALA A 299 -20.52 -16.61 -32.85
CA ALA A 299 -19.80 -17.54 -33.73
C ALA A 299 -20.16 -19.01 -33.47
N THR A 300 -20.53 -19.37 -32.23
CA THR A 300 -20.93 -20.74 -31.86
C THR A 300 -22.42 -21.03 -31.98
N ALA A 301 -23.27 -19.99 -32.12
CA ALA A 301 -24.70 -20.17 -32.30
C ALA A 301 -24.99 -20.63 -33.74
N LYS A 302 -25.09 -21.95 -33.93
CA LYS A 302 -25.57 -22.54 -35.19
C LYS A 302 -26.94 -21.93 -35.51
N PRO A 303 -27.19 -21.39 -36.72
CA PRO A 303 -28.51 -20.87 -37.07
C PRO A 303 -29.54 -21.98 -36.89
N ILE A 304 -30.60 -21.70 -36.14
CA ILE A 304 -31.75 -22.60 -36.00
C ILE A 304 -32.33 -22.77 -37.41
N PRO A 305 -32.41 -24.00 -37.96
CA PRO A 305 -33.06 -24.21 -39.24
C PRO A 305 -34.53 -23.80 -39.13
N THR A 306 -34.92 -22.76 -39.86
CA THR A 306 -36.30 -22.25 -39.92
C THR A 306 -37.18 -23.09 -40.85
N ASN A 307 -37.05 -24.42 -40.78
CA ASN A 307 -37.96 -25.34 -41.46
C ASN A 307 -38.90 -25.93 -40.41
N ILE A 308 -39.91 -25.16 -40.01
CA ILE A 308 -41.12 -25.72 -39.40
C ILE A 308 -42.01 -26.14 -40.56
N PRO A 309 -42.33 -27.44 -40.73
CA PRO A 309 -43.31 -27.87 -41.73
C PRO A 309 -44.67 -27.25 -41.41
N THR A 310 -45.29 -26.61 -42.41
CA THR A 310 -46.58 -25.90 -42.34
C THR A 310 -47.78 -26.80 -42.03
N SER A 311 -47.60 -28.08 -41.70
CA SER A 311 -48.68 -29.07 -41.56
C SER A 311 -49.27 -29.18 -40.15
N ALA A 312 -48.83 -28.39 -39.17
CA ALA A 312 -49.29 -28.49 -37.78
C ALA A 312 -50.10 -27.28 -37.27
N GLN A 313 -50.68 -26.47 -38.17
CA GLN A 313 -51.48 -25.29 -37.79
C GLN A 313 -53.00 -25.43 -37.98
N ASN A 314 -53.53 -26.62 -38.28
CA ASN A 314 -54.96 -26.75 -38.61
C ASN A 314 -55.73 -27.84 -37.85
N GLN A 315 -55.40 -28.06 -36.57
CA GLN A 315 -56.26 -28.80 -35.65
C GLN A 315 -56.20 -28.15 -34.28
N ASN A 316 -57.08 -27.18 -34.04
CA ASN A 316 -57.69 -26.82 -32.74
C ASN A 316 -58.30 -25.41 -32.83
N SER A 317 -59.47 -25.34 -33.45
CA SER A 317 -60.39 -24.22 -33.28
C SER A 317 -61.76 -24.77 -32.90
N GLU A 318 -61.90 -25.22 -31.67
CA GLU A 318 -63.21 -25.28 -31.03
C GLU A 318 -63.35 -24.08 -30.07
N PRO A 319 -64.42 -23.29 -30.17
CA PRO A 319 -64.62 -22.15 -29.28
C PRO A 319 -65.21 -22.62 -27.95
N ILE A 320 -64.49 -22.37 -26.85
CA ILE A 320 -65.01 -22.51 -25.48
C ILE A 320 -65.96 -21.32 -25.24
N SER A 321 -67.24 -21.52 -25.50
CA SER A 321 -68.31 -20.66 -25.00
C SER A 321 -69.42 -21.55 -24.42
N GLN A 322 -69.26 -21.95 -23.16
CA GLN A 322 -70.33 -22.27 -22.21
C GLN A 322 -69.69 -22.85 -20.95
N ILE A 323 -69.78 -22.13 -19.84
CA ILE A 323 -70.20 -22.58 -18.49
C ILE A 323 -70.25 -21.30 -17.66
N ALA A 324 -71.43 -20.68 -17.69
CA ALA A 324 -71.95 -19.83 -16.63
C ALA A 324 -73.30 -20.44 -16.24
N ASN A 325 -73.57 -20.51 -14.94
CA ASN A 325 -74.78 -20.97 -14.26
C ASN A 325 -74.86 -22.47 -13.89
N SER A 326 -74.43 -22.78 -12.66
CA SER A 326 -75.26 -23.43 -11.62
C SER A 326 -74.53 -23.40 -10.29
#